data_AF-A0A3P9JHP5-F1
#
_entry.id   AF-A0A3P9JHP5-F1
#
_cell.length_a   1.000
_cell.length_b   1.000
_cell.length_c   1.000
_cell.angle_alpha   90.00
_cell.angle_beta   90.00
_cell.angle_gamma   90.00
#
_symmetry.space_group_name_H-M   'P 1'
#
loop_
_entity.id
_entity.type
_entity.pdbx_description
1 polymer ?
#
loop_
_entity_poly.entity_id
_entity_poly.type
_entity_poly.pdbx_seq_one_letter_code
_entity_poly.pdbx_strand_id
1 'polypeptide(L)'
;NSQIRPSPCEEERRAALETSSVFVPTCERGGSYSFTQCQQGGQCWCVDPSGREVPGTRQLGGPLACGEKHHPLIANMAAGAKIHIPVCSEDGNFLPLQCVGSRCFCVDAEGRTVTSSQTAGGALRCKNPLIPSLMLASEDQPNVNNASY
;
A
#
# COMPACT_ATOMS: atom_id res chain seq x y z
N ASN A 1 18.20 30.23 -27.13
CA ASN A 1 16.77 30.58 -27.01
C ASN A 1 15.98 29.29 -27.14
N SER A 2 15.85 28.53 -26.05
CA SER A 2 15.28 27.18 -26.08
C SER A 2 13.77 27.28 -25.90
N GLN A 3 13.05 27.17 -27.00
CA GLN A 3 11.59 27.05 -27.00
C GLN A 3 11.21 25.71 -26.35
N ILE A 4 10.95 25.72 -25.04
CA ILE A 4 10.35 24.58 -24.33
C ILE A 4 8.91 24.49 -24.83
N ARG A 5 8.64 23.56 -25.75
CA ARG A 5 7.26 23.29 -26.18
C ARG A 5 6.51 22.69 -24.99
N PRO A 6 5.31 23.21 -24.66
CA PRO A 6 4.52 22.64 -23.59
C PRO A 6 4.14 21.20 -23.93
N SER A 7 4.18 20.34 -22.92
CA SER A 7 3.67 18.99 -23.00
C SER A 7 2.13 18.98 -23.11
N PRO A 8 1.53 17.86 -23.56
CA PRO A 8 0.07 17.73 -23.60
C PRO A 8 -0.59 18.04 -22.25
N CYS A 9 0.02 17.57 -21.14
CA CYS A 9 -0.50 17.85 -19.79
C CYS A 9 -0.47 19.34 -19.46
N GLU A 10 0.62 20.03 -19.79
CA GLU A 10 0.75 21.47 -19.50
C GLU A 10 -0.21 22.32 -20.33
N GLU A 11 -0.45 21.94 -21.58
CA GLU A 11 -1.41 22.60 -22.45
C GLU A 11 -2.84 22.43 -21.92
N GLU A 12 -3.23 21.20 -21.55
CA GLU A 12 -4.53 20.93 -20.94
C GLU A 12 -4.70 21.66 -19.60
N ARG A 13 -3.67 21.64 -18.75
CA ARG A 13 -3.66 22.36 -17.47
C ARG A 13 -3.92 23.85 -17.66
N ARG A 14 -3.29 24.46 -18.68
CA ARG A 14 -3.49 25.88 -18.99
C ARG A 14 -4.91 26.15 -19.46
N ALA A 15 -5.44 25.35 -20.39
CA ALA A 15 -6.81 25.50 -20.87
C ALA A 15 -7.85 25.31 -19.75
N ALA A 16 -7.61 24.35 -18.85
CA ALA A 16 -8.46 24.11 -17.68
C ALA A 16 -8.45 25.29 -16.69
N LEU A 17 -7.29 25.92 -16.48
CA LEU A 17 -7.18 27.13 -15.64
C LEU A 17 -7.88 28.33 -16.28
N GLU A 18 -7.73 28.52 -17.59
CA GLU A 18 -8.38 29.61 -18.34
C GLU A 18 -9.91 29.51 -18.29
N THR A 19 -10.44 28.29 -18.29
CA THR A 19 -11.89 28.01 -18.25
C THR A 19 -12.45 27.82 -16.84
N SER A 20 -11.61 27.94 -15.79
CA SER A 20 -12.00 27.65 -14.40
C SER A 20 -12.67 26.27 -14.25
N SER A 21 -12.13 25.27 -14.95
CA SER A 21 -12.61 23.89 -14.89
C SER A 21 -12.53 23.33 -13.46
N VAL A 22 -13.51 22.50 -13.10
CA VAL A 22 -13.52 21.73 -11.85
C VAL A 22 -12.35 20.73 -11.77
N PHE A 23 -11.82 20.33 -12.92
CA PHE A 23 -10.66 19.46 -13.04
C PHE A 23 -9.51 20.20 -13.70
N VAL A 24 -8.38 20.28 -13.00
CA VAL A 24 -7.11 20.81 -13.49
C VAL A 24 -6.08 19.70 -13.39
N PRO A 25 -5.54 19.18 -14.50
CA PRO A 25 -4.61 18.06 -14.46
C PRO A 25 -3.31 18.43 -13.74
N THR A 26 -2.79 17.48 -12.97
CA THR A 26 -1.49 17.57 -12.32
C THR A 26 -0.43 16.94 -13.23
N CYS A 27 0.63 17.69 -13.52
CA CYS A 27 1.71 17.27 -14.40
C CYS A 27 2.99 17.01 -13.61
N GLU A 28 3.77 16.02 -14.05
CA GLU A 28 5.11 15.77 -13.54
C GLU A 28 6.15 16.66 -14.23
N ARG A 29 7.36 16.71 -13.68
CA ARG A 29 8.48 17.50 -14.22
C ARG A 29 8.84 17.11 -15.67
N GLY A 30 8.55 15.87 -16.07
CA GLY A 30 8.79 15.37 -17.44
C GLY A 30 7.70 15.76 -18.45
N GLY A 31 6.63 16.44 -18.03
CA GLY A 31 5.48 16.78 -18.88
C GLY A 31 4.44 15.65 -19.03
N SER A 32 4.68 14.50 -18.39
CA SER A 32 3.68 13.44 -18.22
C SER A 32 2.60 13.87 -17.22
N TYR A 33 1.46 13.21 -17.29
CA TYR A 33 0.44 13.30 -16.26
C TYR A 33 0.92 12.60 -14.99
N SER A 34 0.69 13.22 -13.83
CA SER A 34 0.87 12.53 -12.56
C SER A 34 -0.09 11.34 -12.50
N PHE A 35 0.40 10.19 -12.03
CA PHE A 35 -0.40 8.97 -11.94
C PHE A 35 -1.68 9.13 -11.12
N THR A 36 -1.71 10.05 -10.15
CA THR A 36 -2.91 10.42 -9.41
C THR A 36 -3.44 11.77 -9.92
N GLN A 37 -4.70 11.81 -10.31
CA GLN A 37 -5.42 13.02 -10.69
C GLN A 37 -6.56 13.27 -9.70
N CYS A 38 -6.77 14.53 -9.33
CA CYS A 38 -7.83 14.93 -8.41
C CYS A 38 -8.56 16.17 -8.94
N GLN A 39 -9.89 16.15 -8.87
CA GLN A 39 -10.74 17.30 -9.19
C GLN A 39 -11.22 18.03 -7.94
N GLN A 40 -11.66 19.28 -8.13
CA GLN A 40 -12.41 20.01 -7.10
C GLN A 40 -13.65 19.21 -6.69
N GLY A 41 -13.90 19.13 -5.38
CA GLY A 41 -14.90 18.23 -4.80
C GLY A 41 -14.32 16.93 -4.25
N GLY A 42 -13.00 16.73 -4.33
CA GLY A 42 -12.30 15.67 -3.59
C GLY A 42 -12.36 14.29 -4.21
N GLN A 43 -12.72 14.21 -5.49
CA GLN A 43 -12.69 12.96 -6.24
C GLN A 43 -11.33 12.81 -6.92
N CYS A 44 -10.70 11.66 -6.75
CA CYS A 44 -9.40 11.33 -7.32
C CYS A 44 -9.45 10.00 -8.09
N TRP A 45 -8.63 9.84 -9.12
CA TRP A 45 -8.50 8.63 -9.94
C TRP A 45 -7.06 8.43 -10.41
N CYS A 46 -6.72 7.21 -10.84
CA CYS A 46 -5.43 6.92 -11.44
C CYS A 46 -5.47 7.16 -12.94
N VAL A 47 -4.38 7.61 -13.52
CA VAL A 47 -4.20 7.75 -14.97
C VAL A 47 -2.94 7.06 -15.46
N ASP A 48 -2.91 6.72 -16.74
CA ASP A 48 -1.69 6.33 -17.43
C ASP A 48 -0.79 7.56 -17.75
N PRO A 49 0.45 7.39 -18.24
CA PRO A 49 1.32 8.51 -18.61
C PRO A 49 0.75 9.44 -19.69
N SER A 50 -0.28 9.00 -20.43
CA SER A 50 -0.99 9.80 -21.43
C SER A 50 -2.19 10.57 -20.85
N GLY A 51 -2.48 10.40 -19.56
CA GLY A 51 -3.59 11.07 -18.87
C GLY A 51 -4.92 10.32 -18.93
N ARG A 52 -4.95 9.08 -19.46
CA ARG A 52 -6.18 8.29 -19.51
C ARG A 52 -6.48 7.65 -18.17
N GLU A 53 -7.69 7.88 -17.68
CA GLU A 53 -8.20 7.27 -16.45
C GLU A 53 -8.16 5.74 -16.53
N VAL A 54 -7.61 5.13 -15.47
CA VAL A 54 -7.65 3.69 -15.25
C VAL A 54 -9.05 3.35 -14.73
N PRO A 55 -9.83 2.51 -15.45
CA PRO A 55 -11.19 2.18 -15.05
C PRO A 55 -11.29 1.63 -13.62
N GLY A 56 -12.27 2.10 -12.85
CA GLY A 56 -12.53 1.62 -11.48
C GLY A 56 -11.66 2.24 -10.38
N THR A 57 -10.83 3.23 -10.71
CA THR A 57 -9.94 3.89 -9.72
C THR A 57 -10.51 5.20 -9.14
N ARG A 58 -11.61 5.71 -9.70
CA ARG A 58 -12.24 6.97 -9.29
C ARG A 58 -12.96 6.83 -7.96
N GLN A 59 -12.54 7.59 -6.94
CA GLN A 59 -13.09 7.55 -5.59
C GLN A 59 -13.15 8.94 -4.94
N LEU A 60 -13.99 9.10 -3.92
CA LEU A 60 -14.12 10.31 -3.11
C LEU A 60 -13.26 10.21 -1.84
N GLY A 61 -12.40 11.20 -1.57
CA GLY A 61 -11.48 11.21 -0.43
C GLY A 61 -10.07 10.72 -0.76
N GLY A 62 -9.05 11.22 -0.05
CA GLY A 62 -7.62 10.94 -0.31
C GLY A 62 -7.08 9.69 0.40
N PRO A 63 -5.75 9.45 0.36
CA PRO A 63 -4.88 9.51 -0.81
C PRO A 63 -5.06 8.25 -1.67
N LEU A 64 -5.36 8.43 -2.96
CA LEU A 64 -5.34 7.32 -3.92
C LEU A 64 -3.87 6.96 -4.20
N ALA A 65 -3.41 5.84 -3.65
CA ALA A 65 -2.06 5.34 -3.86
C ALA A 65 -1.95 4.73 -5.26
N CYS A 66 -1.78 5.58 -6.28
CA CYS A 66 -1.48 5.18 -7.66
C CYS A 66 -0.01 4.77 -7.75
N GLY A 67 0.32 3.52 -7.44
CA GLY A 67 1.68 2.97 -7.55
C GLY A 67 1.94 2.34 -8.91
N GLU A 68 3.19 2.36 -9.38
CA GLU A 68 3.66 1.69 -10.61
C GLU A 68 3.40 0.16 -10.65
N LYS A 69 2.90 -0.40 -9.54
CA LYS A 69 2.50 -1.81 -9.38
C LYS A 69 0.98 -2.01 -9.33
N HIS A 70 0.17 -1.13 -9.94
CA HIS A 70 -1.19 -1.50 -10.31
C HIS A 70 -1.19 -2.48 -11.48
N HIS A 71 -0.76 -3.72 -11.20
CA HIS A 71 -1.37 -4.83 -11.89
C HIS A 71 -2.89 -4.70 -11.68
N PRO A 72 -3.71 -4.80 -12.73
CA PRO A 72 -5.15 -4.90 -12.61
C PRO A 72 -5.47 -6.27 -12.00
N LEU A 73 -5.19 -6.48 -10.71
CA LEU A 73 -5.71 -7.63 -9.98
C LEU A 73 -7.17 -7.40 -9.57
N ILE A 74 -7.74 -6.22 -9.86
CA ILE A 74 -9.14 -5.92 -9.56
C ILE A 74 -9.88 -5.52 -10.84
N ALA A 75 -9.84 -6.40 -11.83
CA ALA A 75 -10.85 -6.45 -12.88
C ALA A 75 -11.00 -7.90 -13.31
N ASN A 76 -11.52 -8.77 -12.42
CA ASN A 76 -12.11 -10.09 -12.70
C ASN A 76 -12.34 -10.98 -11.45
N MET A 77 -12.23 -10.47 -10.22
CA MET A 77 -12.52 -11.32 -9.07
C MET A 77 -14.03 -11.34 -8.78
N ALA A 78 -14.61 -12.54 -8.92
CA ALA A 78 -16.00 -12.84 -8.63
C ALA A 78 -16.43 -12.27 -7.26
N ALA A 79 -17.70 -11.83 -7.16
CA ALA A 79 -18.29 -11.38 -5.91
C ALA A 79 -18.08 -12.45 -4.81
N GLY A 80 -17.21 -12.15 -3.84
CA GLY A 80 -16.83 -13.07 -2.76
C GLY A 80 -15.33 -13.38 -2.66
N ALA A 81 -14.50 -12.98 -3.62
CA ALA A 81 -13.05 -13.09 -3.49
C ALA A 81 -12.52 -12.09 -2.46
N LYS A 82 -12.06 -12.58 -1.32
CA LYS A 82 -11.40 -11.77 -0.30
C LYS A 82 -9.99 -11.43 -0.81
N ILE A 83 -9.83 -10.28 -1.43
CA ILE A 83 -8.52 -9.77 -1.86
C ILE A 83 -7.65 -9.62 -0.60
N HIS A 84 -6.68 -10.51 -0.45
CA HIS A 84 -5.68 -10.41 0.60
C HIS A 84 -4.38 -9.88 -0.01
N ILE A 85 -4.14 -8.58 0.20
CA ILE A 85 -2.84 -7.99 -0.08
C ILE A 85 -1.91 -8.46 1.05
N PRO A 86 -0.83 -9.19 0.74
CA PRO A 86 0.12 -9.61 1.77
C PRO A 86 0.86 -8.39 2.33
N VAL A 87 1.14 -8.42 3.62
CA VAL A 87 1.96 -7.39 4.28
C VAL A 87 3.42 -7.68 3.97
N CYS A 88 4.09 -6.72 3.35
CA CYS A 88 5.50 -6.85 2.96
C CYS A 88 6.35 -5.78 3.68
N SER A 89 7.65 -6.06 3.80
CA SER A 89 8.69 -5.09 4.19
C SER A 89 8.91 -4.04 3.09
N GLU A 90 9.61 -2.96 3.41
CA GLU A 90 10.05 -1.93 2.45
C GLU A 90 10.90 -2.52 1.31
N ASP A 91 11.70 -3.56 1.62
CA ASP A 91 12.51 -4.29 0.63
C ASP A 91 11.68 -5.26 -0.24
N GLY A 92 10.37 -5.40 0.02
CA GLY A 92 9.47 -6.27 -0.74
C GLY A 92 9.38 -7.73 -0.25
N ASN A 93 10.07 -8.10 0.83
CA ASN A 93 9.96 -9.43 1.45
C ASN A 93 8.66 -9.58 2.26
N PHE A 94 8.11 -10.80 2.36
CA PHE A 94 6.91 -11.04 3.18
C PHE A 94 7.21 -10.81 4.67
N LEU A 95 6.33 -10.07 5.36
CA LEU A 95 6.38 -10.04 6.82
C LEU A 95 5.94 -11.41 7.38
N PRO A 96 6.58 -11.93 8.44
CA PRO A 96 6.24 -13.25 8.98
C PRO A 96 4.80 -13.39 9.46
N LEU A 97 4.15 -12.29 9.86
CA LEU A 97 2.76 -12.28 10.31
C LEU A 97 1.85 -11.74 9.20
N GLN A 98 0.91 -12.56 8.75
CA GLN A 98 -0.08 -12.20 7.75
C GLN A 98 -1.48 -12.31 8.37
N CYS A 99 -2.33 -11.32 8.13
CA CYS A 99 -3.68 -11.29 8.71
C CYS A 99 -4.73 -11.03 7.62
N VAL A 100 -5.80 -11.83 7.65
CA VAL A 100 -6.96 -11.71 6.77
C VAL A 100 -8.20 -11.46 7.64
N GLY A 101 -8.54 -10.19 7.85
CA GLY A 101 -9.55 -9.80 8.83
C GLY A 101 -9.05 -10.12 10.25
N SER A 102 -9.78 -10.95 11.01
CA SER A 102 -9.40 -11.38 12.36
C SER A 102 -8.53 -12.64 12.43
N ARG A 103 -8.22 -13.26 11.28
CA ARG A 103 -7.44 -14.49 11.21
C ARG A 103 -6.02 -14.17 10.83
N CYS A 104 -5.08 -14.40 11.75
CA CYS A 104 -3.65 -14.27 11.47
C CYS A 104 -2.99 -15.64 11.33
N PHE A 105 -1.97 -15.71 10.48
CA PHE A 105 -1.15 -16.89 10.24
C PHE A 105 0.30 -16.46 10.01
N CYS A 106 1.22 -17.41 10.19
CA CYS A 106 2.63 -17.15 9.98
C CYS A 106 3.06 -17.63 8.60
N VAL A 107 3.94 -16.87 7.94
CA VAL A 107 4.51 -17.23 6.63
C VAL A 107 6.03 -17.20 6.63
N ASP A 108 6.66 -17.97 5.74
CA ASP A 108 8.10 -17.90 5.45
C ASP A 108 8.44 -16.77 4.47
N ALA A 109 9.72 -16.66 4.07
CA ALA A 109 10.22 -15.63 3.15
C ALA A 109 9.59 -15.72 1.75
N GLU A 110 9.04 -16.89 1.39
CA GLU A 110 8.34 -17.13 0.13
C GLU A 110 6.82 -16.93 0.27
N GLY A 111 6.32 -16.57 1.46
CA GLY A 111 4.90 -16.35 1.73
C GLY A 111 4.11 -17.64 2.02
N ARG A 112 4.77 -18.79 2.22
CA ARG A 112 4.11 -20.07 2.51
C ARG A 112 3.78 -20.15 3.99
N THR A 113 2.59 -20.64 4.32
CA THR A 113 2.14 -20.75 5.71
C THR A 113 2.96 -21.77 6.49
N VAL A 114 3.47 -21.37 7.65
CA VAL A 114 4.25 -22.23 8.56
C VAL A 114 3.54 -22.43 9.89
N THR A 115 3.89 -23.51 10.59
CA THR A 115 3.32 -23.83 11.89
C THR A 115 3.66 -22.76 12.93
N SER A 116 2.65 -22.01 13.35
CA SER A 116 2.75 -21.01 14.40
C SER A 116 2.58 -21.63 15.79
N SER A 117 3.30 -21.12 16.79
CA SER A 117 3.00 -21.46 18.19
C SER A 117 1.91 -20.52 18.71
N GLN A 118 0.76 -21.08 19.09
CA GLN A 118 -0.22 -20.34 19.89
C GLN A 118 0.26 -20.34 21.34
N THR A 119 0.30 -19.18 21.97
CA THR A 119 0.65 -19.06 23.40
C THR A 119 -0.64 -19.06 24.23
N ALA A 120 -0.58 -19.57 25.46
CA ALA A 120 -1.66 -19.44 26.43
C ALA A 120 -1.89 -17.94 26.71
N GLY A 121 -2.91 -17.36 26.06
CA GLY A 121 -3.13 -15.91 25.99
C GLY A 121 -3.56 -15.39 24.61
N GLY A 122 -3.60 -16.25 23.58
CA GLY A 122 -4.18 -15.91 22.28
C GLY A 122 -3.29 -15.07 21.35
N ALA A 123 -2.10 -14.67 21.81
CA ALA A 123 -1.12 -13.99 20.98
C ALA A 123 -0.42 -14.99 20.03
N LEU A 124 -0.63 -14.81 18.71
CA LEU A 124 0.07 -15.54 17.67
C LEU A 124 1.53 -15.08 17.60
N ARG A 125 2.49 -15.99 17.82
CA ARG A 125 3.92 -15.72 17.71
C ARG A 125 4.50 -16.50 16.53
N CYS A 126 4.92 -15.76 15.51
CA CYS A 126 5.64 -16.32 14.38
C CYS A 126 7.10 -16.49 14.74
N LYS A 127 7.59 -17.74 14.70
CA LYS A 127 9.02 -18.00 14.83
C LYS A 127 9.67 -17.49 13.55
N ASN A 128 10.39 -16.38 13.65
CA ASN A 128 11.12 -15.85 12.50
C ASN A 128 12.39 -16.68 12.31
N PRO A 129 12.62 -17.33 11.15
CA PRO A 129 13.91 -17.95 10.86
C PRO A 129 15.04 -16.91 10.64
N LEU A 130 14.70 -15.63 10.45
CA LEU A 130 15.65 -14.53 10.24
C LEU A 130 15.97 -13.70 11.49
N ILE A 131 15.46 -14.09 12.67
CA ILE A 131 16.01 -13.60 13.93
C ILE A 131 16.78 -14.77 14.52
N PRO A 132 18.12 -14.85 14.34
CA PRO A 132 18.95 -15.67 15.20
C PRO A 132 18.60 -15.34 16.65
N SER A 133 18.58 -16.34 17.52
CA SER A 133 18.26 -16.27 18.95
C SER A 133 19.18 -15.36 19.80
N LEU A 134 19.77 -14.31 19.21
CA LEU A 134 20.78 -13.43 19.82
C LEU A 134 20.30 -12.00 20.10
N MET A 135 19.02 -11.67 19.95
CA MET A 135 18.49 -10.32 20.28
C MET A 135 17.27 -10.34 21.23
N LEU A 136 17.17 -11.36 22.09
CA LEU A 136 16.31 -11.31 23.28
C LEU A 136 17.14 -11.66 24.52
N ALA A 137 18.13 -10.83 24.78
CA ALA A 137 18.75 -10.71 26.09
C ALA A 137 18.66 -9.24 26.52
N SER A 138 17.46 -8.83 26.95
CA SER A 138 17.28 -7.77 27.95
C SER A 138 15.83 -7.80 28.45
N GLU A 139 15.67 -8.50 29.59
CA GLU A 139 14.89 -8.10 30.77
C GLU A 139 13.41 -7.73 30.52
N ASP A 140 12.42 -8.41 31.10
CA ASP A 140 12.18 -8.47 32.54
C ASP A 140 11.30 -9.70 32.87
N GLN A 141 11.85 -10.70 33.56
CA GLN A 141 11.02 -11.64 34.30
C GLN A 141 10.81 -11.03 35.69
N PRO A 142 9.58 -10.61 36.07
CA PRO A 142 9.32 -10.28 37.45
C PRO A 142 9.51 -11.55 38.29
N ASN A 143 10.58 -11.52 39.08
CA ASN A 143 10.94 -12.50 40.09
C ASN A 143 9.80 -12.59 41.11
N VAL A 144 8.97 -13.64 41.03
CA VAL A 144 7.97 -13.96 42.06
C VAL A 144 8.52 -15.02 43.02
N ASN A 145 9.61 -14.69 43.71
CA ASN A 145 10.05 -15.43 44.90
C ASN A 145 9.93 -14.54 46.15
N ASN A 146 8.70 -14.09 46.43
CA ASN A 146 8.31 -13.73 47.78
C ASN A 146 7.35 -14.81 48.30
N ALA A 147 7.93 -15.93 48.73
CA ALA A 147 7.26 -16.85 49.62
C ALA A 147 7.46 -16.33 51.04
N SER A 148 6.39 -15.78 51.61
CA SER A 148 6.30 -15.47 53.04
C SER A 148 6.29 -16.75 53.86
N TYR A 149 7.08 -16.79 54.94
CA TYR A 149 6.73 -17.32 56.27
C TYR A 149 7.68 -16.71 57.31
#